data_AF-A0A964QLI0-F1
#
_entry.id   AF-A0A964QLI0-F1
#
_cell.length_a   1.000
_cell.length_b   1.000
_cell.length_c   1.000
_cell.angle_alpha   90.00
_cell.angle_beta   90.00
_cell.angle_gamma   90.00
#
_symmetry.space_group_name_H-M   'P 1'
#
loop_
_entity.id
_entity.type
_entity.pdbx_description
1 polymer ?
#
loop_
_entity_poly.entity_id
_entity_poly.type
_entity_poly.pdbx_seq_one_letter_code
_entity_poly.pdbx_strand_id
1 'polypeptide(L)'
;MFTDQDKARFDREGFAIEEEVFSSEEIALLLHLAQTQERVREAQAMPDREGRPSRISLSTQFTEDVWGHLSRMPRVVRRAEFLLGEEVYHWHSKIIVKDAHVGGAWEWHQDYGYWYHDDPPFPRLISAMLAITDADRENGCLSVLKGSHLCGRINHGRGRRPVRG
;
A
#
# COMPACT_ATOMS: atom_id res chain seq x y z
N MET A 1 -11.90 13.62 7.70
CA MET A 1 -10.48 13.88 8.05
C MET A 1 -10.24 13.23 9.40
N PHE A 2 -9.06 12.65 9.63
CA PHE A 2 -8.76 11.99 10.90
C PHE A 2 -8.87 12.93 12.10
N THR A 3 -9.38 12.37 13.20
CA THR A 3 -9.49 13.02 14.51
C THR A 3 -8.32 12.62 15.42
N ASP A 4 -8.17 13.30 16.56
CA ASP A 4 -7.21 12.90 17.59
C ASP A 4 -7.47 11.48 18.12
N GLN A 5 -8.74 11.04 18.12
CA GLN A 5 -9.10 9.68 18.49
C GLN A 5 -8.59 8.67 17.44
N ASP A 6 -8.67 9.01 16.15
CA ASP A 6 -8.11 8.17 15.08
C ASP A 6 -6.59 8.10 15.17
N LYS A 7 -5.92 9.23 15.48
CA LYS A 7 -4.48 9.25 15.72
C LYS A 7 -4.09 8.38 16.92
N ALA A 8 -4.78 8.52 18.06
CA ALA A 8 -4.51 7.69 19.23
C ALA A 8 -4.74 6.20 18.96
N ARG A 9 -5.71 5.86 18.10
CA ARG A 9 -5.90 4.48 17.62
C ARG A 9 -4.76 4.04 16.70
N PHE A 10 -4.34 4.88 15.75
CA PHE A 10 -3.20 4.61 14.88
C PHE A 10 -1.92 4.33 15.68
N ASP A 11 -1.61 5.18 16.66
CA ASP A 11 -0.41 5.05 17.49
C ASP A 11 -0.41 3.73 18.30
N ARG A 12 -1.58 3.29 18.78
CA ARG A 12 -1.75 2.03 19.52
C ARG A 12 -1.84 0.78 18.64
N GLU A 13 -2.56 0.84 17.53
CA GLU A 13 -2.97 -0.34 16.74
C GLU A 13 -2.17 -0.51 15.44
N GLY A 14 -1.48 0.53 14.99
CA GLY A 14 -0.59 0.50 13.82
C GLY A 14 -1.30 0.79 12.49
N PHE A 15 -2.59 1.10 12.51
CA PHE A 15 -3.35 1.49 11.32
C PHE A 15 -4.56 2.37 11.68
N ALA A 16 -5.05 3.11 10.68
CA ALA A 16 -6.29 3.86 10.72
C ALA A 16 -7.03 3.71 9.39
N ILE A 17 -8.35 3.67 9.45
CA ILE A 17 -9.23 3.53 8.28
C ILE A 17 -10.14 4.75 8.27
N GLU A 18 -10.30 5.34 7.09
CA GLU A 18 -11.31 6.36 6.82
C GLU A 18 -12.07 5.92 5.58
N GLU A 19 -13.38 5.80 5.73
CA GLU A 19 -14.29 5.45 4.65
C GLU A 19 -14.69 6.71 3.88
N GLU A 20 -15.19 6.52 2.65
CA GLU A 20 -15.74 7.61 1.84
C GLU A 20 -14.76 8.78 1.64
N VAL A 21 -13.45 8.49 1.62
CA VAL A 21 -12.46 9.53 1.33
C VAL A 21 -12.76 10.11 -0.04
N PHE A 22 -13.08 9.27 -1.04
CA PHE A 22 -13.45 9.60 -2.43
C PHE A 22 -14.94 9.35 -2.68
N SER A 23 -15.54 10.12 -3.60
CA SER A 23 -16.94 9.92 -4.01
C SER A 23 -17.12 8.69 -4.89
N SER A 24 -18.35 8.19 -5.00
CA SER A 24 -18.71 7.09 -5.90
C SER A 24 -18.32 7.35 -7.36
N GLU A 25 -18.42 8.59 -7.82
CA GLU A 25 -18.08 9.00 -9.19
C GLU A 25 -16.56 8.99 -9.40
N GLU A 26 -15.80 9.47 -8.41
CA GLU A 26 -14.33 9.39 -8.42
C GLU A 26 -13.88 7.93 -8.46
N ILE A 27 -14.46 7.06 -7.62
CA ILE A 27 -14.15 5.63 -7.58
C ILE A 27 -14.50 4.96 -8.91
N ALA A 28 -15.65 5.27 -9.52
CA ALA A 28 -16.04 4.72 -10.81
C ALA A 28 -15.05 5.11 -11.93
N LEU A 29 -14.56 6.35 -11.92
CA LEU A 29 -13.53 6.80 -12.86
C LEU A 29 -12.21 6.06 -12.64
N LEU A 30 -11.76 5.91 -11.39
CA LEU A 30 -10.53 5.18 -11.07
C LEU A 30 -10.62 3.71 -11.49
N LEU A 31 -11.78 3.07 -11.29
CA LEU A 31 -12.02 1.71 -11.72
C LEU A 31 -11.95 1.58 -13.25
N HIS A 32 -12.57 2.52 -13.98
CA HIS A 32 -12.47 2.56 -15.43
C HIS A 32 -11.01 2.71 -15.91
N LEU A 33 -10.24 3.59 -15.29
CA LEU A 33 -8.83 3.80 -15.62
C LEU A 33 -7.97 2.57 -15.29
N ALA A 34 -8.24 1.91 -14.15
CA ALA A 34 -7.56 0.65 -13.80
C ALA A 34 -7.79 -0.45 -14.83
N GLN A 35 -8.95 -0.48 -15.48
CA GLN A 35 -9.29 -1.46 -16.51
C GLN A 35 -8.79 -1.10 -17.90
N THR A 36 -8.49 0.17 -18.17
CA THR A 36 -8.20 0.66 -19.53
C THR A 36 -6.75 1.07 -19.74
N GLN A 37 -6.05 1.54 -18.70
CA GLN A 37 -4.68 2.01 -18.84
C GLN A 37 -3.67 0.86 -18.94
N GLU A 38 -2.79 0.97 -19.94
CA GLU A 38 -1.75 -0.01 -20.25
C GLU A 38 -0.86 -0.31 -19.04
N ARG A 39 -0.42 0.71 -18.30
CA ARG A 39 0.40 0.57 -17.08
C ARG A 39 -0.19 -0.37 -16.03
N VAL A 40 -1.51 -0.44 -15.93
CA VAL A 40 -2.22 -1.33 -14.99
C VAL A 40 -2.43 -2.71 -15.61
N ARG A 41 -2.66 -2.78 -16.92
CA ARG A 41 -2.77 -4.04 -17.67
C ARG A 41 -1.45 -4.81 -17.73
N GLU A 42 -0.33 -4.11 -17.87
CA GLU A 42 1.03 -4.64 -17.91
C GLU A 42 1.63 -4.89 -16.51
N ALA A 43 0.82 -4.77 -15.46
CA ALA A 43 1.22 -5.15 -14.11
C ALA A 43 1.78 -6.58 -14.09
N GLN A 44 2.99 -6.73 -13.55
CA GLN A 44 3.72 -7.99 -13.57
C GLN A 44 3.10 -8.99 -12.59
N ALA A 45 2.95 -10.24 -13.03
CA ALA A 45 2.51 -11.31 -12.16
C ALA A 45 3.61 -11.63 -11.14
N MET A 46 3.30 -11.48 -9.85
CA MET A 46 4.09 -12.00 -8.75
C MET A 46 3.31 -13.14 -8.10
N PRO A 47 3.81 -14.39 -8.18
CA PRO A 47 3.17 -15.51 -7.53
C PRO A 47 3.33 -15.42 -6.00
N ASP A 48 2.28 -15.80 -5.27
CA ASP A 48 2.39 -16.09 -3.84
C ASP A 48 3.11 -17.42 -3.58
N ARG A 49 3.25 -17.82 -2.31
CA ARG A 49 3.90 -19.08 -1.92
C ARG A 49 3.21 -20.33 -2.47
N GLU A 50 1.91 -20.24 -2.75
CA GLU A 50 1.10 -21.31 -3.32
C GLU A 50 1.10 -21.25 -4.87
N GLY A 51 1.89 -20.34 -5.47
CA GLY A 51 2.02 -20.17 -6.91
C GLY A 51 0.88 -19.37 -7.55
N ARG A 52 0.00 -18.76 -6.76
CA ARG A 52 -1.17 -18.05 -7.27
C ARG A 52 -0.80 -16.59 -7.60
N PRO A 53 -1.11 -16.09 -8.81
CA PRO A 53 -0.58 -14.81 -9.28
C PRO A 53 -1.37 -13.61 -8.74
N SER A 54 -0.67 -12.63 -8.17
CA SER A 54 -1.16 -11.25 -8.04
C SER A 54 -0.45 -10.37 -9.06
N ARG A 55 -1.16 -9.45 -9.72
CA ARG A 55 -0.54 -8.53 -10.68
C ARG A 55 -0.20 -7.22 -9.99
N ILE A 56 1.06 -6.80 -10.06
CA ILE A 56 1.52 -5.59 -9.40
C ILE A 56 2.24 -4.70 -10.41
N SER A 57 1.80 -3.45 -10.49
CA SER A 57 2.54 -2.39 -11.15
C SER A 57 3.27 -1.60 -10.08
N LEU A 58 4.59 -1.80 -9.97
CA LEU A 58 5.45 -1.08 -9.03
C LEU A 58 6.01 0.16 -9.69
N SER A 59 6.00 1.29 -8.99
CA SER A 59 6.65 2.49 -9.47
C SER A 59 7.34 3.24 -8.35
N THR A 60 8.66 3.32 -8.48
CA THR A 60 9.53 4.11 -7.60
C THR A 60 9.70 5.54 -8.07
N GLN A 61 9.17 5.88 -9.25
CA GLN A 61 9.24 7.22 -9.84
C GLN A 61 7.86 7.88 -9.84
N PHE A 62 7.86 9.20 -9.82
CA PHE A 62 6.63 9.97 -10.05
C PHE A 62 6.09 9.67 -11.44
N THR A 63 4.77 9.61 -11.54
CA THR A 63 4.08 9.59 -12.80
C THR A 63 3.16 10.79 -12.90
N GLU A 64 3.07 11.36 -14.09
CA GLU A 64 2.18 12.50 -14.38
C GLU A 64 0.76 12.04 -14.73
N ASP A 65 0.44 10.77 -14.49
CA ASP A 65 -0.88 10.18 -14.67
C ASP A 65 -1.74 10.31 -13.40
N VAL A 66 -2.97 9.81 -13.48
CA VAL A 66 -3.92 9.83 -12.35
C VAL A 66 -3.34 9.17 -11.09
N TRP A 67 -2.55 8.10 -11.23
CA TRP A 67 -2.01 7.33 -10.11
C TRP A 67 -0.94 8.09 -9.34
N GLY A 68 -0.05 8.77 -10.06
CA GLY A 68 0.96 9.63 -9.44
C GLY A 68 0.38 10.93 -8.88
N HIS A 69 -0.76 11.41 -9.41
CA HIS A 69 -1.50 12.50 -8.78
C HIS A 69 -2.19 12.07 -7.49
N LEU A 70 -2.86 10.90 -7.48
CA LEU A 70 -3.54 10.36 -6.29
C LEU A 70 -2.64 10.31 -5.06
N SER A 71 -1.40 9.86 -5.22
CA SER A 71 -0.43 9.74 -4.11
C SER A 71 -0.01 11.09 -3.50
N ARG A 72 -0.23 12.19 -4.22
CA ARG A 72 0.16 13.56 -3.83
C ARG A 72 -1.04 14.49 -3.59
N MET A 73 -2.26 13.98 -3.71
CA MET A 73 -3.45 14.80 -3.47
C MET A 73 -3.47 15.32 -2.03
N PRO A 74 -3.88 16.58 -1.78
CA PRO A 74 -4.00 17.12 -0.43
C PRO A 74 -4.86 16.24 0.49
N ARG A 75 -5.85 15.53 -0.07
CA ARG A 75 -6.67 14.57 0.67
C ARG A 75 -5.83 13.40 1.22
N VAL A 76 -4.84 12.90 0.51
CA VAL A 76 -3.95 11.83 1.02
C VAL A 76 -2.85 12.42 1.90
N VAL A 77 -2.16 13.46 1.40
CA VAL A 77 -0.98 14.06 2.06
C VAL A 77 -1.32 14.58 3.45
N ARG A 78 -2.39 15.38 3.61
CA ARG A 78 -2.74 15.96 4.91
C ARG A 78 -3.06 14.90 5.98
N ARG A 79 -3.54 13.72 5.56
CA ARG A 79 -3.82 12.60 6.48
C ARG A 79 -2.53 11.94 6.94
N ALA A 80 -1.57 11.75 6.03
CA ALA A 80 -0.25 11.25 6.38
C ALA A 80 0.51 12.22 7.30
N GLU A 81 0.48 13.52 6.99
CA GLU A 81 1.08 14.57 7.82
C GLU A 81 0.45 14.61 9.23
N PHE A 82 -0.89 14.51 9.31
CA PHE A 82 -1.58 14.49 10.59
C PHE A 82 -1.17 13.28 11.46
N LEU A 83 -1.07 12.09 10.85
CA LEU A 83 -0.70 10.88 11.58
C LEU A 83 0.78 10.87 11.99
N LEU A 84 1.70 11.32 11.12
CA LEU A 84 3.14 11.40 11.41
C LEU A 84 3.53 12.60 12.28
N GLY A 85 2.74 13.68 12.25
CA GLY A 85 3.03 14.93 12.95
C GLY A 85 4.13 15.77 12.31
N GLU A 86 4.43 15.56 11.02
CA GLU A 86 5.47 16.26 10.27
C GLU A 86 5.13 16.34 8.78
N GLU A 87 5.85 17.17 8.03
CA GLU A 87 5.73 17.23 6.57
C GLU A 87 6.16 15.90 5.94
N VAL A 88 5.47 15.50 4.87
CA VAL A 88 5.71 14.22 4.21
C VAL A 88 6.08 14.42 2.75
N TYR A 89 6.83 13.46 2.21
CA TYR A 89 7.07 13.35 0.78
C TYR A 89 6.73 11.93 0.31
N HIS A 90 6.40 11.80 -0.97
CA HIS A 90 6.14 10.50 -1.57
C HIS A 90 7.46 9.76 -1.81
N TRP A 91 7.56 8.55 -1.25
CA TRP A 91 8.73 7.69 -1.42
C TRP A 91 8.57 6.68 -2.57
N HIS A 92 7.49 5.91 -2.60
CA HIS A 92 7.12 5.07 -3.76
C HIS A 92 5.61 4.81 -3.79
N SER A 93 5.12 4.33 -4.94
CA SER A 93 3.73 3.88 -5.10
C SER A 93 3.64 2.53 -5.77
N LYS A 94 2.52 1.84 -5.52
CA LYS A 94 2.24 0.51 -6.07
C LYS A 94 0.77 0.45 -6.44
N ILE A 95 0.47 -0.09 -7.61
CA ILE A 95 -0.89 -0.49 -7.99
C ILE A 95 -0.93 -2.00 -7.85
N ILE A 96 -1.82 -2.48 -6.99
CA ILE A 96 -2.00 -3.92 -6.74
C ILE A 96 -3.34 -4.30 -7.36
N VAL A 97 -3.29 -5.20 -8.34
CA VAL A 97 -4.46 -5.76 -9.01
C VAL A 97 -4.58 -7.23 -8.63
N LYS A 98 -5.63 -7.54 -7.87
CA LYS A 98 -6.00 -8.92 -7.54
C LYS A 98 -7.18 -9.29 -8.41
N ASP A 99 -6.99 -10.28 -9.28
CA ASP A 99 -8.08 -10.79 -10.11
C ASP A 99 -9.04 -11.62 -9.26
N ALA A 100 -10.35 -11.51 -9.52
CA ALA A 100 -11.36 -12.24 -8.77
C ALA A 100 -11.12 -13.76 -8.83
N HIS A 101 -11.24 -14.44 -7.69
CA HIS A 101 -11.06 -15.89 -7.53
C HIS A 101 -9.64 -16.41 -7.81
N VAL A 102 -8.70 -15.56 -8.20
CA VAL A 102 -7.28 -15.87 -8.25
C VAL A 102 -6.72 -15.49 -6.88
N GLY A 103 -6.52 -16.51 -6.04
CA GLY A 103 -5.82 -16.31 -4.77
C GLY A 103 -4.44 -15.69 -5.01
N GLY A 104 -3.89 -15.07 -3.98
CA GLY A 104 -2.66 -14.29 -4.08
C GLY A 104 -2.42 -13.67 -2.72
N ALA A 105 -2.27 -14.53 -1.73
CA ALA A 105 -2.09 -14.08 -0.35
C ALA A 105 -0.65 -13.59 -0.22
N TRP A 106 -0.50 -12.27 -0.02
CA TRP A 106 0.75 -11.74 0.47
C TRP A 106 1.08 -12.41 1.80
N GLU A 107 2.26 -13.00 1.89
CA GLU A 107 2.72 -13.59 3.15
C GLU A 107 2.77 -12.52 4.24
N TRP A 108 2.64 -12.90 5.51
CA TRP A 108 2.87 -11.99 6.62
C TRP A 108 4.28 -11.39 6.52
N HIS A 109 4.36 -10.07 6.45
CA HIS A 109 5.61 -9.35 6.36
C HIS A 109 5.53 -7.98 7.04
N GLN A 110 6.68 -7.35 7.21
CA GLN A 110 6.78 -5.93 7.52
C GLN A 110 7.38 -5.28 6.29
N ASP A 111 6.70 -4.29 5.74
CA ASP A 111 7.16 -3.48 4.62
C ASP A 111 8.60 -2.98 4.85
N TYR A 112 8.83 -2.31 5.99
CA TYR A 112 10.15 -1.82 6.39
C TYR A 112 11.21 -2.92 6.54
N GLY A 113 10.79 -4.15 6.82
CA GLY A 113 11.66 -5.31 6.87
C GLY A 113 12.39 -5.57 5.55
N TYR A 114 11.72 -5.33 4.43
CA TYR A 114 12.33 -5.40 3.10
C TYR A 114 13.20 -4.17 2.79
N TRP A 115 12.78 -2.99 3.26
CA TRP A 115 13.39 -1.70 2.91
C TRP A 115 14.58 -1.31 3.76
N TYR A 116 14.78 -1.95 4.92
CA TYR A 116 15.80 -1.60 5.90
C TYR A 116 17.22 -1.40 5.33
N HIS A 117 17.57 -2.12 4.25
CA HIS A 117 18.88 -2.05 3.61
C HIS A 117 18.94 -1.14 2.38
N ASP A 118 17.79 -0.65 1.91
CA ASP A 118 17.66 0.03 0.61
C ASP A 118 17.28 1.53 0.78
N ASP A 119 17.17 2.04 2.02
CA ASP A 119 16.58 3.33 2.48
C ASP A 119 15.07 3.29 2.77
N PRO A 120 14.55 4.06 3.75
CA PRO A 120 15.25 4.95 4.70
C PRO A 120 15.81 4.24 5.96
N PRO A 121 16.74 4.87 6.69
CA PRO A 121 17.41 4.27 7.86
C PRO A 121 16.52 4.09 9.10
N PHE A 122 15.36 4.75 9.13
CA PHE A 122 14.37 4.61 10.20
C PHE A 122 12.98 4.33 9.61
N PRO A 123 12.11 3.57 10.31
CA PRO A 123 10.75 3.25 9.87
C PRO A 123 9.78 4.44 10.01
N ARG A 124 10.20 5.62 9.56
CA ARG A 124 9.43 6.87 9.62
C ARG A 124 8.62 7.06 8.34
N LEU A 125 7.75 6.09 8.03
CA LEU A 125 6.93 6.07 6.82
C LEU A 125 5.50 5.62 7.12
N ILE A 126 4.55 6.03 6.28
CA ILE A 126 3.18 5.51 6.27
C ILE A 126 2.87 4.94 4.89
N SER A 127 2.33 3.72 4.86
CA SER A 127 1.69 3.17 3.68
C SER A 127 0.23 3.63 3.63
N ALA A 128 -0.14 4.39 2.60
CA ALA A 128 -1.53 4.77 2.35
C ALA A 128 -2.15 3.83 1.30
N MET A 129 -3.07 2.97 1.73
CA MET A 129 -3.81 2.07 0.84
C MET A 129 -5.15 2.69 0.47
N LEU A 130 -5.39 2.89 -0.83
CA LEU A 130 -6.68 3.31 -1.37
C LEU A 130 -7.39 2.09 -1.96
N ALA A 131 -8.51 1.70 -1.36
CA ALA A 131 -9.38 0.67 -1.90
C ALA A 131 -10.23 1.27 -3.04
N ILE A 132 -10.02 0.79 -4.28
CA ILE A 132 -10.78 1.21 -5.48
C ILE A 132 -11.98 0.29 -5.71
N THR A 133 -11.89 -0.94 -5.24
CA THR A 133 -13.00 -1.88 -5.13
C THR A 133 -13.30 -2.13 -3.66
N ASP A 134 -14.47 -2.69 -3.36
CA ASP A 134 -14.78 -3.18 -2.02
C ASP A 134 -13.64 -4.05 -1.51
N ALA A 135 -13.29 -3.90 -0.23
CA ALA A 135 -12.21 -4.62 0.41
C ALA A 135 -12.77 -5.39 1.60
N ASP A 136 -13.21 -6.62 1.35
CA ASP A 136 -13.83 -7.49 2.34
C ASP A 136 -13.00 -8.78 2.55
N ARG A 137 -13.47 -9.63 3.46
CA ARG A 137 -12.80 -10.89 3.78
C ARG A 137 -12.81 -11.88 2.62
N GLU A 138 -13.79 -11.80 1.72
CA GLU A 138 -13.99 -12.73 0.61
C GLU A 138 -13.07 -12.38 -0.56
N ASN A 139 -12.73 -11.11 -0.75
CA ASN A 139 -11.83 -10.64 -1.80
C ASN A 139 -10.37 -10.41 -1.36
N GLY A 140 -10.03 -10.84 -0.14
CA GLY A 140 -8.66 -10.81 0.36
C GLY A 140 -8.21 -9.41 0.77
N CYS A 141 -9.04 -8.73 1.57
CA CYS A 141 -8.69 -7.47 2.22
C CYS A 141 -7.37 -7.57 2.99
N LEU A 142 -6.71 -6.43 3.16
CA LEU A 142 -5.48 -6.35 3.93
C LEU A 142 -5.75 -6.79 5.37
N SER A 143 -4.97 -7.76 5.84
CA SER A 143 -4.97 -8.17 7.23
C SER A 143 -3.79 -7.53 7.96
N VAL A 144 -4.07 -6.88 9.10
CA VAL A 144 -3.05 -6.24 9.94
C VAL A 144 -3.12 -6.84 11.34
N LEU A 145 -1.97 -7.23 11.89
CA LEU A 145 -1.87 -7.63 13.29
C LEU A 145 -1.79 -6.36 14.16
N LYS A 146 -2.86 -6.06 14.90
CA LYS A 146 -2.97 -4.87 15.76
C LYS A 146 -1.79 -4.76 16.72
N GLY A 147 -1.15 -3.59 16.73
CA GLY A 147 -0.04 -3.27 17.64
C GLY A 147 1.30 -3.90 17.27
N SER A 148 1.38 -4.66 16.18
CA SER A 148 2.63 -5.34 15.77
C SER A 148 3.75 -4.38 15.37
N HIS A 149 3.44 -3.11 15.04
CA HIS A 149 4.43 -2.07 14.80
C HIS A 149 5.22 -1.70 16.06
N LEU A 150 4.67 -1.93 17.26
CA LEU A 150 5.33 -1.71 18.54
C LEU A 150 6.43 -2.74 18.83
N CYS A 151 6.46 -3.87 18.12
CA CYS A 151 7.52 -4.88 18.25
C CYS A 151 8.83 -4.45 17.57
N GLY A 152 8.85 -3.31 16.89
CA GLY A 152 9.99 -2.88 16.09
C GLY A 152 10.21 -3.75 14.86
N ARG A 153 11.39 -3.64 14.26
CA ARG A 153 11.76 -4.41 13.06
C ARG A 153 12.15 -5.85 13.45
N ILE A 154 11.45 -6.81 12.87
CA ILE A 154 11.83 -8.23 12.92
C ILE A 154 12.73 -8.51 11.71
N ASN A 155 13.75 -9.38 11.85
CA ASN A 155 14.63 -9.71 10.73
C ASN A 155 13.91 -10.55 9.67
N HIS A 156 13.89 -10.06 8.43
CA HIS A 156 13.41 -10.80 7.27
C HIS A 156 14.56 -11.57 6.64
N GLY A 157 14.39 -12.87 6.41
CA GLY A 157 15.31 -13.61 5.55
C GLY A 157 15.16 -13.12 4.12
N ARG A 158 16.21 -12.56 3.51
CA ARG A 158 16.23 -12.42 2.04
C ARG A 158 16.30 -13.85 1.49
N GLY A 159 15.20 -14.33 0.89
CA GLY A 159 15.31 -15.44 -0.05
C GLY A 159 16.41 -15.10 -1.06
N ARG A 160 17.38 -16.00 -1.24
CA ARG A 160 18.61 -15.80 -2.03
C ARG A 160 18.37 -14.88 -3.23
N ARG A 161 18.82 -13.62 -3.18
CA ARG A 161 19.06 -12.86 -4.42
C ARG A 161 20.21 -13.59 -5.13
N PRO A 162 20.10 -13.94 -6.43
CA PRO A 162 21.26 -14.37 -7.18
C PRO A 162 22.27 -13.23 -7.11
N VAL A 163 23.46 -13.52 -6.58
CA VAL A 163 24.60 -12.64 -6.67
C VAL A 163 24.87 -12.47 -8.16
N ARG A 164 24.66 -11.27 -8.70
CA ARG A 164 25.23 -10.93 -10.01
C ARG A 164 26.73 -10.80 -9.78
N GLY A 165 27.46 -11.84 -10.18
CA GLY A 165 28.91 -11.76 -10.37
C GLY A 165 29.27 -11.00 -11.64
#